data_AF-A0A8T3R6K3-F1
#
_entry.id   AF-A0A8T3R6K3-F1
#
_cell.length_a   1.000
_cell.length_b   1.000
_cell.length_c   1.000
_cell.angle_alpha   90.00
_cell.angle_beta   90.00
_cell.angle_gamma   90.00
#
_symmetry.space_group_name_H-M   'P 1'
#
loop_
_entity.id
_entity.type
_entity.pdbx_description
1 polymer ?
#
loop_
_entity_poly.entity_id
_entity_poly.type
_entity_poly.pdbx_seq_one_letter_code
_entity_poly.pdbx_strand_id
1 'polypeptide(L)'
;MARLQHMGVVFAFLLTGVVLVSLYAGFQSAIGQPIALLIGVLMGAGMILVLMRIALVPERRYTGWVRTVTNRNARYLFGFLLVAWVAAMGFLASLNLPANTVGGPALIGLFAGFFIFMGFIWAVISE
;
A
#
# COMPACT_ATOMS: atom_id res chain seq x y z
N MET A 1 15.76 23.96 -26.23
CA MET A 1 15.73 22.74 -25.40
C MET A 1 16.50 22.87 -24.08
N ALA A 2 17.67 23.52 -24.03
CA ALA A 2 18.47 23.68 -22.80
C ALA A 2 17.77 24.41 -21.62
N ARG A 3 16.93 25.43 -21.87
CA ARG A 3 16.17 26.12 -20.80
C ARG A 3 15.16 25.20 -20.09
N LEU A 4 14.49 24.31 -20.81
CA LEU A 4 13.52 23.36 -20.23
C LEU A 4 14.22 22.30 -19.38
N GLN A 5 15.42 21.86 -19.79
CA GLN A 5 16.25 20.95 -18.99
C GLN A 5 16.70 21.59 -17.68
N HIS A 6 17.16 22.84 -17.71
CA HIS A 6 17.49 23.57 -16.47
C HIS A 6 16.29 23.80 -15.57
N MET A 7 15.13 24.16 -16.13
CA MET A 7 13.89 24.29 -15.34
C MET A 7 13.47 22.94 -14.72
N GLY A 8 13.61 21.84 -15.47
CA GLY A 8 13.34 20.49 -14.97
C GLY A 8 14.27 20.08 -13.83
N VAL A 9 15.57 20.39 -13.92
CA VAL A 9 16.54 20.11 -12.85
C VAL A 9 16.24 20.94 -11.60
N VAL A 10 15.91 22.23 -11.75
CA VAL A 10 15.53 23.08 -10.62
C VAL A 10 14.26 22.57 -9.96
N PHE A 11 13.25 22.17 -10.74
CA PHE A 11 12.02 21.61 -10.22
C PHE A 11 12.23 20.28 -9.47
N ALA A 12 13.06 19.39 -10.02
CA ALA A 12 13.42 18.12 -9.35
C ALA A 12 14.17 18.37 -8.04
N PHE A 13 15.07 19.36 -8.01
CA PHE A 13 15.79 19.74 -6.78
C PHE A 13 14.84 20.30 -5.72
N LEU A 14 13.90 21.16 -6.12
CA LEU A 14 12.89 21.71 -5.21
C LEU A 14 11.97 20.63 -4.66
N LEU A 15 11.49 19.71 -5.50
CA LEU A 15 10.66 18.58 -5.04
C LEU A 15 11.42 17.69 -4.05
N THR A 16 12.69 17.39 -4.34
CA THR A 16 13.53 16.59 -3.44
C THR A 16 13.74 17.31 -2.12
N GLY A 17 13.99 18.62 -2.14
CA GLY A 17 14.09 19.45 -0.93
C GLY A 17 12.81 19.44 -0.09
N VAL A 18 11.64 19.59 -0.72
CA VAL A 18 10.34 19.53 -0.04
C VAL A 18 10.11 18.16 0.62
N VAL A 19 10.45 17.07 -0.07
CA VAL A 19 10.35 15.72 0.47
C VAL A 19 11.29 15.52 1.67
N LEU A 20 12.53 16.02 1.60
CA LEU A 20 13.47 15.92 2.71
C LEU A 20 13.01 16.70 3.95
N VAL A 21 12.46 17.90 3.77
CA VAL A 21 11.96 18.72 4.87
C VAL A 21 10.71 18.10 5.50
N SER A 22 9.79 17.54 4.71
CA SER A 22 8.60 16.87 5.24
C SER A 22 8.94 15.59 5.99
N LEU A 23 9.94 14.83 5.50
CA LEU A 23 10.46 13.66 6.19
C LEU A 23 11.18 14.01 7.50
N TYR A 24 11.92 15.13 7.53
CA TYR A 24 12.63 15.56 8.74
C TYR A 24 11.67 15.82 9.91
N ALA A 25 10.56 16.51 9.66
CA ALA A 25 9.53 16.76 10.67
C ALA A 25 8.89 15.46 11.17
N GLY A 26 8.61 14.51 10.26
CA GLY A 26 8.12 13.18 10.63
C GLY A 26 9.13 12.34 11.41
N PHE A 27 10.43 12.51 11.12
CA PHE A 27 11.49 11.79 11.83
C PHE A 27 11.69 12.32 13.25
N GLN A 28 11.61 13.64 13.44
CA GLN A 28 11.68 14.23 14.78
C GLN A 28 10.54 13.77 15.70
N SER A 29 9.31 13.69 15.18
CA SER A 29 8.18 13.19 15.97
C SER A 29 8.33 11.70 16.32
N ALA A 30 8.90 10.90 15.40
CA ALA A 30 9.16 9.49 15.61
C ALA A 30 10.25 9.22 16.66
N ILE A 31 11.30 10.04 16.75
CA ILE A 31 12.34 9.92 17.80
C ILE A 31 11.73 10.08 19.21
N GLY A 32 10.71 10.91 19.37
CA GLY A 32 9.99 11.08 20.63
C GLY A 32 9.17 9.86 21.07
N GLN A 33 8.90 8.91 20.16
CA GLN A 33 8.13 7.71 20.41
C GLN A 33 8.88 6.47 19.90
N PRO A 34 9.82 5.91 20.69
CA PRO A 34 10.76 4.88 20.22
C PRO A 34 10.06 3.62 19.69
N ILE A 35 8.90 3.25 20.24
CA ILE A 35 8.11 2.11 19.78
C ILE A 35 7.53 2.36 18.38
N ALA A 36 6.99 3.57 18.13
CA ALA A 36 6.42 3.93 16.84
C ALA A 36 7.49 3.98 15.74
N LEU A 37 8.68 4.47 16.07
CA LEU A 37 9.84 4.47 15.17
C LEU A 37 10.27 3.05 14.80
N LEU A 38 10.33 2.14 15.78
CA LEU A 38 10.72 0.74 15.55
C LEU A 38 9.72 0.02 14.64
N ILE A 39 8.42 0.19 14.89
CA ILE A 39 7.36 -0.38 14.04
C ILE A 39 7.41 0.21 12.62
N GLY A 40 7.59 1.53 12.50
CA GLY A 40 7.70 2.20 11.21
C GLY A 40 8.89 1.70 10.38
N VAL A 41 10.06 1.54 11.02
CA VAL A 41 11.26 0.98 10.38
C VAL A 41 11.04 -0.47 9.95
N LEU A 42 10.44 -1.30 10.80
CA LEU A 42 10.13 -2.70 10.46
C LEU A 42 9.14 -2.79 9.28
N MET A 43 8.12 -1.95 9.25
CA MET A 43 7.15 -1.91 8.15
C MET A 43 7.80 -1.45 6.84
N GLY A 44 8.63 -0.40 6.90
CA GLY A 44 9.41 0.07 5.74
C GLY A 44 10.35 -1.00 5.20
N ALA A 45 11.10 -1.65 6.09
CA ALA A 45 11.98 -2.78 5.73
C ALA A 45 11.18 -3.94 5.11
N GLY A 46 10.03 -4.29 5.70
CA GLY A 46 9.14 -5.32 5.17
C GLY A 46 8.65 -5.01 3.76
N MET A 47 8.25 -3.77 3.50
CA MET A 47 7.82 -3.33 2.17
C MET A 47 8.95 -3.41 1.14
N ILE A 48 10.17 -2.99 1.50
CA ILE A 48 11.35 -3.13 0.63
C ILE A 48 11.65 -4.60 0.34
N LEU A 49 11.58 -5.48 1.33
CA LEU A 49 11.78 -6.92 1.14
C LEU A 49 10.76 -7.53 0.18
N VAL A 50 9.48 -7.15 0.31
CA VAL A 50 8.43 -7.59 -0.61
C VAL A 50 8.71 -7.09 -2.03
N LEU A 51 9.04 -5.81 -2.20
CA LEU A 51 9.35 -5.23 -3.51
C LEU A 51 10.58 -5.86 -4.15
N MET A 52 11.66 -6.06 -3.38
CA MET A 52 12.84 -6.80 -3.86
C MET A 52 12.46 -8.22 -4.27
N ARG A 53 11.62 -8.90 -3.47
CA ARG A 53 11.20 -10.26 -3.80
C ARG A 53 10.41 -10.30 -5.11
N ILE A 54 9.51 -9.35 -5.34
CA ILE A 54 8.76 -9.23 -6.59
C ILE A 54 9.70 -8.92 -7.76
N ALA A 55 10.63 -7.97 -7.61
CA ALA A 55 11.57 -7.58 -8.65
C ALA A 55 12.55 -8.71 -9.06
N LEU A 56 12.89 -9.59 -8.12
CA LEU A 56 13.80 -10.71 -8.33
C LEU A 56 13.10 -11.99 -8.82
N VAL A 57 11.78 -12.02 -8.93
CA VAL A 57 11.05 -13.17 -9.49
C VAL A 57 11.12 -13.05 -11.01
N PRO A 58 11.92 -13.90 -11.71
CA PRO A 58 11.77 -14.05 -13.16
C PRO A 58 10.36 -14.58 -13.39
N GLU A 59 9.74 -14.33 -14.55
CA GLU A 59 8.43 -14.87 -14.97
C GLU A 59 8.34 -16.38 -14.70
N ARG A 60 8.02 -16.75 -13.46
CA ARG A 60 8.11 -18.13 -12.98
C ARG A 60 6.72 -18.71 -13.13
N ARG A 61 6.67 -19.76 -13.94
CA ARG A 61 5.60 -20.76 -14.03
C ARG A 61 4.78 -20.82 -12.74
N TYR A 62 3.49 -20.53 -12.89
CA TYR A 62 2.42 -20.68 -11.91
C TYR A 62 2.76 -21.69 -10.81
N THR A 63 3.00 -21.20 -9.60
CA THR A 63 3.13 -22.04 -8.41
C THR A 63 1.80 -22.77 -8.17
N GLY A 64 1.86 -24.05 -7.80
CA GLY A 64 0.65 -24.90 -7.69
C GLY A 64 -0.42 -24.34 -6.74
N TRP A 65 -0.01 -23.58 -5.72
CA TRP A 65 -0.92 -22.88 -4.79
C TRP A 65 -1.64 -21.68 -5.44
N VAL A 66 -0.96 -20.95 -6.32
CA VAL A 66 -1.60 -19.89 -7.13
C VAL A 66 -2.65 -20.52 -8.04
N ARG A 67 -2.41 -21.70 -8.62
CA ARG A 67 -3.41 -22.40 -9.43
C ARG A 67 -4.66 -22.81 -8.64
N THR A 68 -4.55 -23.13 -7.35
CA THR A 68 -5.72 -23.41 -6.49
C THR A 68 -6.47 -22.14 -6.10
N VAL A 69 -5.78 -21.02 -5.93
CA VAL A 69 -6.37 -19.71 -5.64
C VAL A 69 -7.01 -19.07 -6.88
N THR A 70 -6.39 -19.21 -8.05
CA THR A 70 -6.85 -18.71 -9.36
C THR A 70 -7.75 -19.72 -10.10
N ASN A 71 -8.19 -20.79 -9.43
CA ASN A 71 -9.15 -21.74 -10.01
C ASN A 71 -10.58 -21.14 -9.94
N ARG A 72 -11.59 -21.88 -10.41
CA ARG A 72 -13.03 -21.51 -10.37
C ARG A 72 -13.52 -20.95 -9.01
N ASN A 73 -12.83 -21.26 -7.92
CA ASN A 73 -13.15 -20.80 -6.57
C ASN A 73 -12.69 -19.35 -6.25
N ALA A 74 -11.99 -18.67 -7.16
CA ALA A 74 -11.47 -17.31 -6.97
C ALA A 74 -12.58 -16.30 -6.63
N ARG A 75 -13.78 -16.45 -7.23
CA ARG A 75 -14.95 -15.59 -6.95
C ARG A 75 -15.38 -15.63 -5.48
N TYR A 76 -15.30 -16.80 -4.84
CA TYR A 76 -15.68 -16.96 -3.44
C TYR A 76 -14.60 -16.42 -2.51
N LEU A 77 -13.32 -16.58 -2.87
CA LEU A 77 -12.22 -16.00 -2.11
C LEU A 77 -12.28 -14.47 -2.13
N PHE A 78 -12.40 -13.87 -3.32
CA PHE A 78 -12.50 -12.42 -3.45
C PHE A 78 -13.82 -11.87 -2.89
N GLY A 79 -14.93 -12.60 -3.03
CA GLY A 79 -16.19 -12.25 -2.38
C GLY A 79 -16.09 -12.24 -0.85
N PHE A 80 -15.43 -13.25 -0.27
CA PHE A 80 -15.16 -13.29 1.17
C PHE A 80 -14.25 -12.13 1.61
N LEU A 81 -13.16 -11.87 0.88
CA LEU A 81 -12.27 -10.74 1.14
C LEU A 81 -12.99 -9.39 1.08
N LEU A 82 -13.93 -9.23 0.14
CA LEU A 82 -14.75 -8.03 0.01
C LEU A 82 -15.67 -7.85 1.22
N VAL A 83 -16.37 -8.89 1.64
CA VAL A 83 -17.22 -8.85 2.85
C VAL A 83 -16.38 -8.57 4.10
N ALA A 84 -15.24 -9.24 4.26
CA ALA A 84 -14.33 -9.02 5.37
C ALA A 84 -13.80 -7.58 5.38
N TRP A 85 -13.48 -7.03 4.22
CA TRP A 85 -13.03 -5.64 4.08
C TRP A 85 -14.13 -4.64 4.44
N VAL A 86 -15.37 -4.84 3.97
CA VAL A 86 -16.52 -4.01 4.35
C VAL A 86 -16.75 -4.05 5.85
N ALA A 87 -16.67 -5.23 6.47
CA ALA A 87 -16.80 -5.39 7.92
C ALA A 87 -15.68 -4.66 8.67
N ALA A 88 -14.43 -4.78 8.23
CA ALA A 88 -13.29 -4.12 8.85
C ALA A 88 -13.38 -2.59 8.74
N MET A 89 -13.75 -2.06 7.57
CA MET A 89 -13.90 -0.61 7.36
C MET A 89 -15.13 -0.05 8.07
N GLY A 90 -16.24 -0.79 8.09
CA GLY A 90 -17.44 -0.44 8.87
C GLY A 90 -17.14 -0.41 10.37
N PHE A 91 -16.37 -1.38 10.87
CA PHE A 91 -15.90 -1.38 12.25
C PHE A 91 -14.99 -0.19 12.53
N LEU A 92 -14.01 0.09 11.67
CA LEU A 92 -13.11 1.24 11.82
C LEU A 92 -13.90 2.57 11.85
N ALA A 93 -14.91 2.71 11.00
CA ALA A 93 -15.80 3.87 10.97
C ALA A 93 -16.64 3.98 12.26
N SER A 94 -17.06 2.86 12.84
CA SER A 94 -17.86 2.84 14.08
C SER A 94 -17.10 3.37 15.31
N LEU A 95 -15.77 3.34 15.29
CA LEU A 95 -14.93 3.77 16.42
C LEU A 95 -14.84 5.30 16.57
N ASN A 96 -15.40 6.09 15.64
CA ASN A 96 -15.43 7.57 15.68
C ASN A 96 -14.08 8.20 16.09
N LEU A 97 -12.98 7.62 15.61
CA LEU A 97 -11.63 8.06 15.94
C LEU A 97 -11.30 9.39 15.21
N PRO A 98 -10.49 10.27 15.83
CA PRO A 98 -10.11 11.54 15.21
C PRO A 98 -9.32 11.32 13.92
N ALA A 99 -9.56 12.18 12.91
CA ALA A 99 -9.02 12.04 11.56
C ALA A 99 -7.49 11.90 11.49
N ASN A 100 -6.77 12.54 12.42
CA ASN A 100 -5.31 12.44 12.51
C ASN A 100 -4.81 11.03 12.84
N THR A 101 -5.62 10.22 13.51
CA THR A 101 -5.31 8.82 13.85
C THR A 101 -5.82 7.85 12.78
N VAL A 102 -6.89 8.22 12.08
CA VAL A 102 -7.57 7.36 11.07
C VAL A 102 -7.01 7.54 9.67
N GLY A 103 -6.35 8.66 9.36
CA GLY A 103 -5.89 8.97 8.00
C GLY A 103 -4.98 7.91 7.38
N GLY A 104 -3.99 7.41 8.13
CA GLY A 104 -3.10 6.33 7.68
C GLY A 104 -3.84 5.01 7.43
N PRO A 105 -4.53 4.45 8.43
CA PRO A 105 -5.33 3.23 8.27
C PRO A 105 -6.40 3.33 7.19
N ALA A 106 -7.06 4.48 7.03
CA ALA A 106 -8.08 4.69 6.00
C ALA A 106 -7.51 4.69 4.59
N LEU A 107 -6.33 5.29 4.38
CA LEU A 107 -5.65 5.28 3.08
C LEU A 107 -5.22 3.87 2.69
N ILE A 108 -4.66 3.11 3.63
CA ILE A 108 -4.33 1.68 3.42
C ILE A 108 -5.60 0.89 3.12
N GLY A 109 -6.68 1.13 3.86
CA GLY A 109 -7.98 0.52 3.65
C GLY A 109 -8.54 0.81 2.25
N LEU A 110 -8.41 2.03 1.75
CA LEU A 110 -8.85 2.43 0.42
C LEU A 110 -8.06 1.70 -0.68
N PHE A 111 -6.72 1.66 -0.57
CA PHE A 111 -5.91 0.91 -1.53
C PHE A 111 -6.20 -0.58 -1.49
N ALA A 112 -6.30 -1.17 -0.30
CA ALA A 112 -6.67 -2.57 -0.13
C ALA A 112 -8.05 -2.85 -0.76
N GLY A 113 -9.03 -1.97 -0.53
CA GLY A 113 -10.36 -2.07 -1.12
C GLY A 113 -10.30 -2.08 -2.64
N PHE A 114 -9.60 -1.12 -3.25
CA PHE A 114 -9.42 -1.06 -4.70
C PHE A 114 -8.89 -2.38 -5.28
N PHE A 115 -7.83 -2.94 -4.69
CA PHE A 115 -7.28 -4.23 -5.14
C PHE A 115 -8.25 -5.40 -4.96
N ILE A 116 -8.99 -5.45 -3.85
CA ILE A 116 -9.98 -6.49 -3.59
C ILE A 116 -11.15 -6.40 -4.58
N PHE A 117 -11.67 -5.20 -4.86
CA PHE A 117 -12.73 -4.99 -5.85
C PHE A 117 -12.28 -5.35 -7.26
N MET A 118 -11.09 -4.91 -7.67
CA MET A 118 -10.56 -5.20 -9.01
C MET A 118 -10.31 -6.70 -9.19
N GLY A 119 -9.75 -7.36 -8.17
CA GLY A 119 -9.59 -8.81 -8.15
C GLY A 119 -10.91 -9.58 -8.17
N PHE A 120 -11.94 -9.10 -7.48
CA PHE A 120 -13.28 -9.70 -7.50
C PHE A 120 -13.94 -9.60 -8.88
N ILE A 121 -13.90 -8.42 -9.51
CA ILE A 121 -14.44 -8.20 -10.85
C ILE A 121 -13.76 -9.14 -11.85
N TRP A 122 -12.43 -9.22 -11.81
CA TRP A 122 -11.68 -10.11 -12.69
C TRP A 122 -12.05 -11.58 -12.46
N ALA A 123 -12.17 -12.01 -11.21
CA ALA A 123 -12.53 -13.38 -10.86
C ALA A 123 -13.94 -13.79 -11.32
N VAL A 124 -14.89 -12.86 -11.41
CA VAL A 124 -16.26 -13.11 -11.91
C VAL A 124 -16.30 -13.13 -13.45
N ILE A 125 -15.50 -12.28 -14.11
CA ILE A 125 -15.46 -12.20 -15.57
C ILE A 125 -14.71 -13.38 -16.20
N SER A 126 -13.72 -13.93 -15.50
CA SER A 126 -12.89 -15.04 -16.00
C SER A 126 -13.55 -16.42 -16.00
N GLU A 127 -14.80 -16.54 -15.54
CA GLU A 127 -15.63 -17.75 -15.64
C GLU A 127 -16.46 -17.79 -16.93
#